data_AF-A0A4V3WWB4-F1
#
_entry.id   AF-A0A4V3WWB4-F1
#
_cell.length_a   1.000
_cell.length_b   1.000
_cell.length_c   1.000
_cell.angle_alpha   90.00
_cell.angle_beta   90.00
_cell.angle_gamma   90.00
#
_symmetry.space_group_name_H-M   'P 1'
#
loop_
_entity.id
_entity.type
_entity.pdbx_description
1 polymer ?
#
loop_
_entity_poly.entity_id
_entity_poly.type
_entity_poly.pdbx_seq_one_letter_code
_entity_poly.pdbx_strand_id
1 'polypeptide(L)'
;MISTRKQNTDSNQELDEKLAKIFEGAYQAPDNPWFVRKVMNRLPERKPRQYVWIEYVVYLIALVAVGVAWWFYADKVMESGVITVYDMLIFATLTLLSILVPASFVEPLVKRWL
;
A
#
# COMPACT_ATOMS: atom_id res chain seq x y z
N MET A 1 39.03 -35.40 23.81
CA MET A 1 37.93 -34.76 23.03
C MET A 1 38.37 -33.59 22.15
N ILE A 2 39.51 -32.93 22.41
CA ILE A 2 40.00 -31.79 21.61
C ILE A 2 40.74 -32.23 20.33
N SER A 3 41.38 -33.41 20.34
CA SER A 3 42.14 -33.95 19.19
C SER A 3 41.27 -34.30 17.98
N THR A 4 40.06 -34.81 18.19
CA THR A 4 39.10 -35.17 17.13
C THR A 4 38.55 -33.95 16.39
N ARG A 5 38.48 -32.79 17.04
CA ARG A 5 38.00 -31.55 16.40
C ARG A 5 39.03 -31.00 15.41
N LYS A 6 40.32 -31.02 15.81
CA LYS A 6 41.43 -30.55 14.97
C LYS A 6 41.59 -31.41 13.71
N GLN A 7 41.50 -32.73 13.88
CA GLN A 7 41.60 -33.68 12.77
C GLN A 7 40.47 -33.51 11.74
N ASN A 8 39.27 -33.11 12.18
CA ASN A 8 38.13 -32.86 11.30
C ASN A 8 38.29 -31.53 10.54
N THR A 9 38.83 -30.48 11.17
CA THR A 9 39.18 -29.22 10.46
C THR A 9 40.25 -29.43 9.40
N ASP A 10 41.29 -30.20 9.70
CA ASP A 10 42.39 -30.46 8.75
C ASP A 10 41.88 -31.29 7.54
N SER A 11 41.00 -32.28 7.76
CA SER A 11 40.38 -33.05 6.67
C SER A 11 39.43 -32.23 5.81
N ASN A 12 38.72 -31.26 6.40
CA ASN A 12 37.84 -30.36 5.64
C ASN A 12 38.65 -29.38 4.79
N GLN A 13 39.81 -28.91 5.29
CA GLN A 13 40.71 -28.04 4.51
C GLN A 13 41.30 -28.78 3.29
N GLU A 14 41.75 -30.03 3.48
CA GLU A 14 42.26 -30.84 2.35
C GLU A 14 41.16 -31.15 1.32
N LEU A 15 39.92 -31.37 1.78
CA LEU A 15 38.77 -31.57 0.93
C LEU A 15 38.42 -30.29 0.15
N ASP A 16 38.44 -29.12 0.80
CA ASP A 16 38.19 -27.82 0.17
C ASP A 16 39.24 -27.49 -0.90
N GLU A 17 40.53 -27.78 -0.65
CA GLU A 17 41.60 -27.60 -1.65
C GLU A 17 41.41 -28.52 -2.86
N LYS A 18 41.02 -29.79 -2.63
CA LYS A 18 40.71 -30.74 -3.71
C LYS A 18 39.48 -30.32 -4.51
N LEU A 19 38.43 -29.85 -3.85
CA LEU A 19 37.23 -29.34 -4.51
C LEU A 19 37.56 -28.09 -5.32
N ALA A 20 38.30 -27.13 -4.77
CA ALA A 20 38.73 -25.93 -5.48
C ALA A 20 39.48 -26.27 -6.77
N LYS A 21 40.38 -27.25 -6.71
CA LYS A 21 41.16 -27.70 -7.88
C LYS A 21 40.31 -28.41 -8.94
N ILE A 22 39.25 -29.12 -8.54
CA ILE A 22 38.29 -29.75 -9.46
C ILE A 22 37.39 -28.69 -10.11
N PHE A 23 36.99 -27.67 -9.35
CA PHE A 23 36.14 -26.58 -9.84
C PHE A 23 36.91 -25.52 -10.65
N GLU A 24 38.25 -25.48 -10.57
CA GLU A 24 39.11 -24.60 -11.37
C GLU A 24 38.98 -24.86 -12.88
N GLY A 25 38.61 -26.08 -13.28
CA GLY A 25 38.31 -26.47 -14.66
C GLY A 25 36.81 -26.60 -14.98
N ALA A 26 35.93 -26.42 -14.00
CA ALA A 26 34.49 -26.47 -14.23
C ALA A 26 34.06 -25.15 -14.87
N TYR A 27 33.65 -25.25 -16.13
CA TYR A 27 32.98 -24.24 -16.95
C TYR A 27 32.37 -23.11 -16.09
N GLN A 28 33.06 -21.97 -16.01
CA GLN A 28 32.44 -20.75 -15.48
C GLN A 28 31.14 -20.59 -16.24
N ALA A 29 30.02 -20.60 -15.50
CA ALA A 29 28.71 -20.41 -16.08
C ALA A 29 28.82 -19.21 -17.04
N PRO A 30 28.39 -19.34 -18.31
CA PRO A 30 28.41 -18.20 -19.23
C PRO A 30 27.80 -17.03 -18.49
N ASP A 31 28.42 -15.84 -18.56
CA ASP A 31 27.88 -14.61 -17.99
C ASP A 31 26.51 -14.38 -18.61
N ASN A 32 25.49 -15.03 -18.06
CA ASN A 32 24.17 -15.05 -18.64
C ASN A 32 23.60 -13.69 -18.28
N PRO A 33 23.40 -12.79 -19.24
CA PRO A 33 22.92 -11.44 -18.97
C PRO A 33 21.54 -11.45 -18.30
N TRP A 34 20.85 -12.59 -18.27
CA TRP A 34 19.59 -12.80 -17.55
C TRP A 34 19.71 -12.98 -16.02
N PHE A 35 20.89 -13.32 -15.48
CA PHE A 35 21.08 -13.59 -14.04
C PHE A 35 21.93 -12.56 -13.30
N VAL A 36 22.22 -11.41 -13.92
CA VAL A 36 22.79 -10.27 -13.19
C VAL A 36 21.72 -9.59 -12.34
N ARG A 37 22.09 -9.10 -11.16
CA ARG A 37 21.23 -8.32 -10.22
C ARG A 37 20.39 -7.24 -10.92
N LYS A 38 20.89 -6.72 -12.04
CA LYS A 38 20.24 -5.72 -12.89
C LYS A 38 18.96 -6.21 -13.60
N VAL A 39 18.81 -7.52 -13.84
CA VAL A 39 17.59 -8.12 -14.42
C VAL A 39 16.56 -8.43 -13.34
N MET A 40 16.99 -8.86 -12.16
CA MET A 40 16.08 -9.12 -11.03
C MET A 40 15.45 -7.82 -10.46
N ASN A 41 15.99 -6.64 -10.80
CA ASN A 41 15.46 -5.35 -10.36
C ASN A 41 14.42 -4.71 -11.31
N ARG A 42 13.88 -5.44 -12.28
CA ARG A 42 12.77 -4.94 -13.12
C ARG A 42 11.40 -5.21 -12.51
N LEU A 43 11.26 -4.99 -11.20
CA LEU A 43 9.92 -4.81 -10.64
C LEU A 43 9.31 -3.62 -11.40
N PRO A 44 8.19 -3.82 -12.13
CA PRO A 44 7.61 -2.77 -12.94
C PRO A 44 7.44 -1.54 -12.08
N GLU A 45 7.92 -0.39 -12.57
CA GLU A 45 7.73 0.89 -11.89
C GLU A 45 6.26 0.99 -11.54
N ARG A 46 5.97 1.18 -10.24
CA ARG A 46 4.60 1.32 -9.77
C ARG A 46 3.98 2.46 -10.57
N LYS A 47 3.02 2.12 -11.43
CA LYS A 47 2.41 3.09 -12.36
C LYS A 47 2.08 4.37 -11.60
N PRO A 48 2.46 5.56 -12.11
CA PRO A 48 2.10 6.80 -11.46
C PRO A 48 0.58 6.80 -11.32
N ARG A 49 0.12 7.03 -10.08
CA ARG A 49 -1.27 6.87 -9.67
C ARG A 49 -2.09 8.05 -10.24
N GLN A 50 -2.26 8.09 -11.57
CA GLN A 50 -2.96 9.14 -12.31
C GLN A 50 -4.41 9.33 -11.81
N TYR A 51 -5.01 8.28 -11.25
CA TYR A 51 -6.37 8.30 -10.70
C TYR A 51 -6.50 9.00 -9.34
N VAL A 52 -5.40 9.39 -8.69
CA VAL A 52 -5.45 10.09 -7.39
C VAL A 52 -6.17 11.43 -7.49
N TRP A 53 -6.03 12.14 -8.61
CA TRP A 53 -6.67 13.45 -8.75
C TRP A 53 -8.19 13.34 -8.91
N ILE A 54 -8.66 12.30 -9.61
CA ILE A 54 -10.10 12.03 -9.78
C ILE A 54 -10.74 11.71 -8.43
N GLU A 55 -10.05 10.95 -7.58
CA GLU A 55 -10.48 10.64 -6.21
C GLU A 55 -10.70 11.94 -5.40
N TYR A 56 -9.74 12.89 -5.46
CA TYR A 56 -9.90 14.20 -4.81
C TYR A 56 -11.07 15.04 -5.37
N VAL A 57 -11.29 15.03 -6.69
CA VAL A 57 -12.39 15.77 -7.32
C VAL A 57 -13.74 15.22 -6.87
N VAL A 58 -13.89 13.89 -6.83
CA VAL A 58 -15.13 13.24 -6.37
C VAL A 58 -15.42 13.58 -4.90
N TYR A 59 -14.39 13.59 -4.05
CA TYR A 59 -14.56 14.02 -2.65
C TYR A 59 -14.98 15.48 -2.51
N LEU A 60 -14.41 16.37 -3.31
CA LEU A 60 -14.77 17.79 -3.29
C LEU A 60 -16.23 17.99 -3.68
N ILE A 61 -16.69 17.29 -4.72
CA ILE A 61 -18.10 17.30 -5.14
C ILE A 61 -19.02 16.77 -4.03
N ALA A 62 -18.64 15.69 -3.35
CA ALA A 62 -19.42 15.14 -2.25
C ALA A 62 -19.56 16.14 -1.08
N LEU A 63 -18.48 16.84 -0.73
CA LEU A 63 -18.49 17.85 0.34
C LEU A 63 -19.41 19.03 -0.02
N VAL A 64 -19.32 19.52 -1.25
CA VAL A 64 -20.21 20.58 -1.76
C VAL A 64 -21.67 20.13 -1.75
N ALA A 65 -21.96 18.91 -2.21
CA ALA A 65 -23.32 18.37 -2.22
C ALA A 65 -23.93 18.29 -0.82
N VAL A 66 -23.15 17.84 0.18
CA VAL A 66 -23.59 17.82 1.58
C VAL A 66 -23.86 19.22 2.13
N GLY A 67 -23.00 20.19 1.81
CA GLY A 67 -23.19 21.59 2.22
C GLY A 67 -24.45 22.22 1.63
N VAL A 68 -24.69 22.01 0.32
CA VAL A 68 -25.89 22.50 -0.37
C VAL A 68 -27.16 21.84 0.19
N ALA A 69 -27.11 20.53 0.44
CA ALA A 69 -28.23 19.81 1.03
C ALA A 69 -28.57 20.36 2.43
N TRP A 70 -27.57 20.61 3.27
CA TRP A 70 -27.78 21.23 4.58
C TRP A 70 -28.47 22.58 4.49
N TRP A 71 -28.02 23.45 3.58
CA TRP A 71 -28.64 24.76 3.37
C TRP A 71 -30.09 24.64 2.96
N PHE A 72 -30.37 23.81 1.94
CA PHE A 72 -31.72 23.66 1.40
C PHE A 72 -32.70 23.09 2.42
N TYR A 73 -32.28 22.08 3.20
CA TYR A 73 -33.13 21.49 4.23
C TYR A 73 -33.30 22.39 5.46
N ALA A 74 -32.28 23.17 5.83
CA ALA A 74 -32.42 24.16 6.90
C ALA A 74 -33.47 25.23 6.54
N ASP A 75 -33.42 25.74 5.31
CA ASP A 75 -34.37 26.75 4.81
C ASP A 75 -35.80 26.18 4.75
N LYS A 76 -35.95 24.96 4.22
CA LYS A 76 -37.23 24.23 4.18
C LYS A 76 -37.88 24.06 5.56
N VAL A 77 -37.09 23.77 6.59
CA VAL A 77 -37.57 23.54 7.95
C VAL A 77 -37.90 24.85 8.67
N MET A 78 -37.14 25.91 8.39
CA MET A 78 -37.47 27.25 8.86
C MET A 78 -38.79 27.77 8.26
N GLU A 79 -39.05 27.46 6.99
CA GLU A 79 -40.27 27.88 6.30
C GLU A 79 -41.51 27.06 6.71
N SER A 80 -41.35 25.75 6.93
CA SER A 80 -42.48 24.87 7.27
C SER A 80 -42.95 24.99 8.71
N GLY A 81 -42.07 25.37 9.65
CA GLY A 81 -42.40 25.56 11.08
C GLY A 81 -42.89 24.31 11.81
N VAL A 82 -42.95 23.16 11.13
CA VAL A 82 -43.43 21.87 11.64
C VAL A 82 -42.35 20.83 11.37
N ILE A 83 -41.76 20.31 12.46
CA ILE A 83 -40.74 19.28 12.38
C ILE A 83 -41.43 17.93 12.22
N THR A 84 -41.33 17.35 11.02
CA THR A 84 -41.85 16.00 10.74
C THR A 84 -40.80 14.95 11.08
N VAL A 85 -41.24 13.73 11.42
CA VAL A 85 -40.33 12.57 11.64
C VAL A 85 -39.43 12.32 10.43
N TYR A 86 -39.94 12.60 9.22
CA TYR A 86 -39.17 12.49 7.98
C TYR A 86 -37.99 13.48 7.92
N ASP A 87 -38.18 14.73 8.35
CA ASP A 87 -37.11 15.73 8.40
C ASP A 87 -36.01 15.31 9.38
N MET A 88 -36.42 14.73 10.52
CA MET A 88 -35.49 14.21 11.51
C MET A 88 -34.61 13.07 10.96
N LEU A 89 -35.17 12.19 10.13
CA LEU A 89 -34.41 11.15 9.41
C LEU A 89 -33.45 11.75 8.38
N ILE A 90 -33.87 12.81 7.67
CA ILE A 90 -33.00 13.50 6.71
C ILE A 90 -31.81 14.16 7.42
N PHE A 91 -32.03 14.83 8.56
CA PHE A 91 -30.92 15.38 9.33
C PHE A 91 -30.00 14.30 9.89
N ALA A 92 -30.54 13.16 10.34
CA ALA A 92 -29.73 12.03 10.79
C ALA A 92 -28.86 11.44 9.67
N THR A 93 -29.40 11.34 8.44
CA THR A 93 -28.61 10.88 7.29
C THR A 93 -27.57 11.90 6.84
N LEU A 94 -27.91 13.20 6.83
CA LEU A 94 -26.98 14.29 6.51
C LEU A 94 -25.82 14.37 7.51
N THR A 95 -26.11 14.23 8.80
CA THR A 95 -25.07 14.20 9.85
C THR A 95 -24.16 12.97 9.70
N LEU A 96 -24.71 11.80 9.41
CA LEU A 96 -23.92 10.60 9.13
C LEU A 96 -22.99 10.80 7.91
N LEU A 97 -23.53 11.32 6.80
CA LEU A 97 -22.75 11.58 5.59
C LEU A 97 -21.66 12.64 5.82
N SER A 98 -21.96 13.67 6.61
CA SER A 98 -20.99 14.70 6.98
C SER A 98 -19.81 14.16 7.78
N ILE A 99 -19.97 13.07 8.52
CA ILE A 99 -18.89 12.42 9.29
C ILE A 99 -18.17 11.38 8.42
N LEU A 100 -18.93 10.63 7.62
CA LEU A 100 -18.40 9.55 6.78
C LEU A 100 -17.46 10.08 5.67
N VAL A 101 -17.83 11.18 5.01
CA VAL A 101 -17.04 11.75 3.91
C VAL A 101 -15.63 12.15 4.39
N PRO A 102 -15.45 12.92 5.48
CA PRO A 102 -14.12 13.18 6.04
C PRO A 102 -13.40 11.92 6.56
N ALA A 103 -14.10 10.97 7.18
CA ALA A 103 -13.48 9.75 7.69
C ALA A 103 -12.84 8.93 6.56
N SER A 104 -13.52 8.84 5.41
CA SER A 104 -13.00 8.16 4.23
C SER A 104 -11.75 8.81 3.64
N PHE A 105 -11.51 10.10 3.89
CA PHE A 105 -10.28 10.80 3.51
C PHE A 105 -9.06 10.35 4.33
N VAL A 106 -9.28 9.87 5.56
CA VAL A 106 -8.21 9.43 6.46
C VAL A 106 -7.67 8.06 6.05
N GLU A 107 -8.51 7.16 5.56
CA GLU A 107 -8.13 5.81 5.12
C GLU A 107 -7.00 5.74 4.06
N PRO A 108 -7.02 6.52 2.96
CA PRO A 108 -5.94 6.50 1.99
C PRO A 108 -4.64 7.09 2.53
N LEU A 109 -4.69 7.98 3.53
CA LEU A 109 -3.50 8.50 4.21
C LEU A 109 -2.84 7.44 5.09
N VAL A 110 -3.64 6.69 5.86
CA VAL A 110 -3.13 5.65 6.77
C VAL A 110 -2.46 4.51 5.99
N LYS A 111 -3.07 4.07 4.88
CA LYS A 111 -2.49 3.03 4.01
C LYS A 111 -1.24 3.48 3.24
N ARG A 112 -0.94 4.77 3.21
CA ARG A 112 0.28 5.29 2.56
C ARG A 112 1.45 5.38 3.54
N TRP A 113 1.19 5.37 4.84
CA TRP A 113 2.18 5.44 5.92
C TRP A 113 2.63 4.08 6.46
N LEU A 114 1.80 3.03 6.30
CA LEU A 114 2.07 1.63 6.65
C LEU A 114 2.61 0.85 5.45
#